data_AF-A0AAW5B7L1-F1
#
_entry.id   AF-A0AAW5B7L1-F1
#
_cell.length_a   1.000
_cell.length_b   1.000
_cell.length_c   1.000
_cell.angle_alpha   90.00
_cell.angle_beta   90.00
_cell.angle_gamma   90.00
#
_symmetry.space_group_name_H-M   'P 1'
#
loop_
_entity.id
_entity.type
_entity.pdbx_description
1 polymer ?
#
loop_
_entity_poly.entity_id
_entity_poly.type
_entity_poly.pdbx_seq_one_letter_code
_entity_poly.pdbx_strand_id
1 'polypeptide(L)' 'MSEASVGLTFITCLLVGSSVGLLLGNLEAGGAVGLLSGILSIVLFRKGKK' A
#
# COMPACT_ATOMS: atom_id res chain seq x y z
N MET A 1 -2.17 5.71 16.96
CA MET A 1 -1.77 5.89 15.56
C MET A 1 -2.92 6.62 14.92
N SER A 2 -2.74 7.90 14.58
CA SER A 2 -3.80 8.69 13.93
C SER A 2 -4.23 8.00 12.64
N GLU A 3 -5.48 8.16 12.24
CA GLU A 3 -5.94 7.69 10.93
C GLU A 3 -5.07 8.24 9.78
N ALA A 4 -4.52 9.44 9.98
CA ALA A 4 -3.52 10.04 9.10
C ALA A 4 -2.30 9.14 8.84
N SER A 5 -1.75 8.48 9.87
CA SER A 5 -0.59 7.59 9.70
C SER A 5 -0.95 6.32 8.92
N VAL A 6 -2.19 5.84 9.05
CA VAL A 6 -2.70 4.67 8.32
C VAL A 6 -2.86 5.02 6.83
N GLY A 7 -3.44 6.18 6.53
CA GLY A 7 -3.54 6.70 5.16
C GLY A 7 -2.17 6.97 4.52
N LEU A 8 -1.21 7.50 5.28
CA LEU A 8 0.12 7.80 4.78
C LEU A 8 0.92 6.53 4.48
N THR A 9 0.76 5.48 5.31
CA THR A 9 1.32 4.15 5.04
C THR A 9 0.75 3.57 3.74
N PHE A 10 -0.56 3.71 3.52
CA PHE A 10 -1.22 3.26 2.30
C PHE A 10 -0.68 3.98 1.06
N ILE A 11 -0.64 5.31 1.09
CA ILE A 11 -0.11 6.12 -0.02
C ILE A 11 1.34 5.74 -0.32
N THR A 12 2.17 5.55 0.71
CA THR A 12 3.57 5.15 0.55
C THR A 12 3.68 3.79 -0.14
N CYS A 13 2.90 2.80 0.29
CA CYS A 13 2.90 1.46 -0.31
C CYS A 13 2.45 1.49 -1.78
N LEU A 14 1.44 2.30 -2.08
CA LEU A 14 0.90 2.49 -3.43
C LEU A 14 1.91 3.19 -4.33
N LEU A 15 2.62 4.20 -3.82
CA LEU A 15 3.66 4.93 -4.53
C LEU A 15 4.85 4.02 -4.84
N VAL A 16 5.31 3.22 -3.87
CA VAL A 16 6.40 2.26 -4.04
C VAL A 16 6.00 1.17 -5.03
N GLY A 17 4.82 0.56 -4.88
CA GLY A 17 4.32 -0.48 -5.78
C GLY A 17 4.19 0.03 -7.22
N SER A 18 3.63 1.23 -7.41
CA SER A 18 3.52 1.86 -8.73
C SER A 18 4.89 2.19 -9.32
N SER A 19 5.83 2.67 -8.51
CA SER A 19 7.20 2.98 -8.96
C SER A 19 7.93 1.72 -9.45
N VAL A 20 7.79 0.61 -8.72
CA VAL A 20 8.33 -0.69 -9.11
C VAL A 20 7.64 -1.22 -10.37
N GLY A 21 6.33 -1.08 -10.48
CA GLY A 21 5.58 -1.43 -11.70
C GLY A 21 6.02 -0.64 -12.92
N LEU A 22 6.29 0.66 -12.75
CA LEU A 22 6.79 1.54 -13.81
C LEU A 22 8.17 1.07 -14.30
N LEU A 23 9.07 0.73 -13.38
CA LEU A 23 10.39 0.16 -13.71
C LEU A 23 10.32 -1.18 -14.46
N LEU A 24 9.31 -1.99 -14.16
CA LEU A 24 9.08 -3.29 -14.82
C LEU A 24 8.26 -3.16 -16.12
N GLY A 25 7.90 -1.95 -16.54
CA GLY A 25 7.06 -1.71 -17.71
C GLY A 25 5.60 -2.17 -17.54
N ASN A 26 5.17 -2.47 -16.31
CA ASN A 26 3.85 -2.95 -15.95
C ASN A 26 3.27 -2.11 -14.80
N LEU A 27 2.88 -0.86 -15.11
CA LEU A 27 2.33 0.08 -14.14
C LEU A 27 1.06 -0.46 -13.47
N GLU A 28 0.17 -1.11 -14.24
CA GLU A 28 -1.06 -1.71 -13.73
C GLU A 28 -0.79 -2.80 -12.69
N ALA A 29 0.19 -3.67 -12.95
CA ALA A 29 0.56 -4.73 -12.01
C ALA A 29 1.19 -4.17 -10.74
N GLY A 30 2.10 -3.19 -10.85
CA GLY A 30 2.72 -2.57 -9.68
C GLY A 30 1.73 -1.75 -8.85
N GLY A 31 0.81 -1.05 -9.50
CA GLY A 31 -0.30 -0.36 -8.85
C GLY A 31 -1.19 -1.34 -8.09
N ALA A 32 -1.63 -2.42 -8.73
CA ALA A 32 -2.46 -3.45 -8.10
C ALA A 32 -1.78 -4.12 -6.90
N VAL A 33 -0.49 -4.45 -7.02
CA VAL A 33 0.32 -5.03 -5.94
C VAL A 33 0.48 -4.04 -4.78
N GLY A 34 0.78 -2.78 -5.06
CA GLY A 34 0.88 -1.73 -4.04
C GLY A 34 -0.43 -1.47 -3.32
N LEU A 35 -1.56 -1.51 -4.04
CA LEU A 35 -2.90 -1.37 -3.48
C LEU A 35 -3.25 -2.55 -2.57
N LEU A 36 -3.04 -3.79 -3.04
CA LEU A 36 -3.27 -5.01 -2.26
C LEU A 36 -2.42 -5.04 -1.00
N SER A 37 -1.13 -4.74 -1.12
CA SER A 37 -0.19 -4.73 0.00
C SER A 37 -0.57 -3.65 1.02
N GLY A 38 -0.91 -2.44 0.57
CA GLY A 38 -1.37 -1.35 1.42
C GLY A 38 -2.66 -1.69 2.20
N ILE A 39 -3.68 -2.24 1.53
CA ILE A 39 -4.93 -2.68 2.18
C ILE A 39 -4.63 -3.76 3.22
N LEU A 40 -3.80 -4.75 2.87
CA LEU A 40 -3.47 -5.85 3.75
C LEU A 40 -2.75 -5.36 5.01
N SER A 41 -1.80 -4.44 4.86
CA SER A 41 -1.12 -3.79 5.99
C SER A 41 -2.11 -3.07 6.90
N ILE A 42 -3.06 -2.30 6.36
CA ILE A 42 -4.08 -1.62 7.17
C ILE A 42 -4.97 -2.61 7.91
N VAL A 43 -5.42 -3.67 7.24
CA VAL A 43 -6.29 -4.70 7.82
C VAL A 43 -5.57 -5.42 8.96
N LEU A 44 -4.32 -5.82 8.76
CA LEU A 44 -3.50 -6.45 9.80
C LEU A 44 -3.27 -5.50 10.99
N PHE A 45 -2.98 -4.23 10.74
CA PHE A 45 -2.81 -3.23 11.80
C PHE A 45 -4.09 -2.98 12.60
N ARG A 46 -5.25 -2.96 11.93
CA ARG A 46 -6.57 -2.87 12.60
C ARG A 46 -6.88 -4.12 13.42
N LYS A 47 -6.46 -5.31 12.95
CA LYS A 47 -6.71 -6.58 13.64
C LYS A 47 -5.89 -6.73 14.91
N GLY A 48 -4.64 -6.25 14.93
CA GLY A 48 -3.76 -6.27 16.11
C GLY A 48 -4.10 -5.23 17.19
N LYS A 49 -5.07 -4.34 16.94
CA LYS A 49 -5.54 -3.30 17.87
C LYS A 49 -6.75 -3.73 18.71
N LYS A 50 -7.13 -5.00 18.66
CA LYS A 50 -8.28 -5.59 19.36
C LYS A 50 -7.85 -6.33 20.61
#